data_AF-A0A0U5DA71-F1
#
_entry.id   AF-A0A0U5DA71-F1
#
_cell.length_a   1.000
_cell.length_b   1.000
_cell.length_c   1.000
_cell.angle_alpha   90.00
_cell.angle_beta   90.00
_cell.angle_gamma   90.00
#
_symmetry.space_group_name_H-M   'P 1'
#
loop_
_entity.id
_entity.type
_entity.pdbx_description
1 polymer ?
#
loop_
_entity_poly.entity_id
_entity_poly.type
_entity_poly.pdbx_seq_one_letter_code
_entity_poly.pdbx_strand_id
1 'polypeptide(L)' 'MSHEHGRYTLVSIINGNEILTVDDQQYPLHKGNHFIIPATVKSWMMDGKILAIASEPTD' A
#
# COMPACT_ATOMS: atom_id res chain seq x y z
N MET A 1 22.23 -1.56 0.68
CA MET A 1 20.97 -2.31 0.50
C MET A 1 20.02 -1.38 -0.24
N SER A 2 20.06 -1.37 -1.57
CA SER A 2 19.07 -0.68 -2.38
C SER A 2 17.92 -1.67 -2.59
N HIS A 3 16.79 -1.43 -1.92
CA HIS A 3 15.56 -2.18 -2.20
C HIS A 3 15.07 -1.73 -3.57
N GLU A 4 15.19 -2.58 -4.58
CA GLU A 4 14.62 -2.33 -5.90
C GLU A 4 13.13 -2.64 -5.80
N HIS A 5 12.28 -1.62 -6.01
CA HIS A 5 10.83 -1.83 -5.94
C HIS A 5 10.38 -2.74 -7.08
N GLY A 6 9.63 -3.79 -6.74
CA GLY A 6 9.01 -4.66 -7.73
C GLY A 6 8.00 -3.93 -8.61
N ARG A 7 7.52 -4.58 -9.68
CA ARG A 7 6.55 -3.98 -10.64
C ARG A 7 5.25 -3.49 -9.99
N TYR A 8 4.94 -3.98 -8.80
CA TYR A 8 3.83 -3.55 -7.97
C TYR A 8 4.03 -4.01 -6.51
N THR A 9 3.27 -3.40 -5.60
CA THR A 9 3.12 -3.87 -4.22
C THR A 9 1.69 -4.37 -4.02
N LEU A 10 1.51 -5.65 -3.68
CA LEU A 10 0.22 -6.21 -3.27
C LEU A 10 0.05 -5.98 -1.76
N VAL A 11 -1.06 -5.38 -1.34
CA VAL A 11 -1.31 -5.02 0.05
C VAL A 11 -2.64 -5.62 0.53
N SER A 12 -2.61 -6.25 1.70
CA SER A 12 -3.79 -6.75 2.42
C SER A 12 -3.90 -6.10 3.79
N ILE A 13 -5.04 -5.44 4.07
CA ILE A 13 -5.29 -4.80 5.37
C ILE A 13 -5.86 -5.82 6.36
N ILE A 14 -5.09 -6.11 7.40
CA ILE A 14 -5.43 -7.10 8.42
C ILE A 14 -6.22 -6.44 9.56
N ASN A 15 -5.87 -5.20 9.90
CA ASN A 15 -6.57 -4.40 10.91
C ASN A 15 -6.32 -2.90 10.72
N GLY A 16 -7.26 -2.07 11.19
CA GLY A 16 -7.21 -0.61 11.08
C GLY A 16 -8.32 -0.06 10.19
N ASN A 17 -8.56 1.24 10.31
CA ASN A 17 -9.46 2.02 9.45
C ASN A 17 -8.81 3.38 9.26
N GLU A 18 -8.21 3.61 8.10
CA GLU A 18 -7.36 4.78 7.84
C GLU A 18 -7.56 5.27 6.41
N ILE A 19 -6.87 6.35 6.05
CA ILE A 19 -6.84 6.86 4.67
C ILE A 19 -5.50 6.49 4.03
N LEU A 20 -5.56 5.89 2.84
CA LEU A 20 -4.45 5.81 1.92
C LEU A 20 -4.45 7.06 1.04
N THR A 21 -3.38 7.83 1.11
CA THR A 21 -3.14 8.94 0.19
C THR A 21 -2.17 8.48 -0.90
N VAL A 22 -2.58 8.58 -2.15
CA VAL A 22 -1.77 8.32 -3.34
C VAL A 22 -1.76 9.58 -4.18
N ASP A 23 -0.60 10.19 -4.34
CA ASP A 23 -0.48 11.55 -4.88
C ASP A 23 -1.46 12.51 -4.17
N ASP A 24 -2.43 13.09 -4.88
CA ASP A 24 -3.45 13.99 -4.32
C ASP A 24 -4.82 13.31 -4.10
N GLN A 25 -4.89 11.97 -4.19
CA GLN A 25 -6.12 11.20 -4.06
C GLN A 25 -6.16 10.43 -2.75
N GLN A 26 -7.34 10.40 -2.13
CA GLN A 26 -7.57 9.71 -0.85
C GLN A 26 -8.51 8.53 -1.04
N TYR A 27 -8.10 7.37 -0.52
CA TYR A 27 -8.86 6.13 -0.54
C TYR A 27 -9.10 5.65 0.90
N PRO A 28 -10.35 5.45 1.33
CA PRO A 28 -10.62 4.88 2.63
C PRO A 28 -10.20 3.41 2.66
N LEU A 29 -9.41 3.06 3.67
CA LEU A 29 -8.96 1.71 3.95
C LEU A 29 -9.68 1.14 5.17
N HIS A 30 -10.10 -0.11 5.03
CA HIS A 30 -10.74 -0.89 6.09
C HIS A 30 -10.16 -2.30 6.12
N LYS A 31 -10.31 -2.96 7.27
CA LYS A 31 -10.01 -4.38 7.42
C LYS A 31 -10.63 -5.20 6.27
N GLY A 32 -9.82 -6.04 5.65
CA GLY A 32 -10.22 -6.89 4.53
C GLY A 32 -10.09 -6.23 3.16
N ASN A 33 -9.65 -4.97 3.06
CA ASN A 33 -9.26 -4.42 1.77
C ASN A 33 -8.00 -5.10 1.23
N HIS A 34 -8.02 -5.37 -0.07
CA HIS A 34 -6.93 -5.96 -0.84
C HIS A 34 -6.77 -5.12 -2.11
N PHE A 35 -5.56 -4.63 -2.36
CA PHE A 35 -5.30 -3.75 -3.49
C PHE A 35 -3.84 -3.85 -3.94
N ILE A 36 -3.57 -3.29 -5.11
CA ILE A 36 -2.24 -3.25 -5.71
C ILE A 36 -1.84 -1.79 -5.85
N ILE A 37 -0.61 -1.46 -5.43
CA ILE A 37 0.05 -0.19 -5.74
C ILE A 37 0.98 -0.43 -6.94
N PRO A 38 0.69 0.13 -8.12
CA PRO A 38 1.57 -0.01 -9.28
C PRO A 38 2.90 0.72 -9.09
N ALA A 39 3.99 0.22 -9.67
CA ALA A 39 5.30 0.89 -9.59
C ALA A 39 5.36 2.30 -10.22
N THR A 40 4.34 2.70 -10.99
CA THR A 40 4.23 4.07 -11.50
C THR A 40 3.84 5.08 -10.43
N VAL A 41 3.33 4.62 -9.28
CA VAL A 41 3.05 5.45 -8.11
C VAL A 41 4.36 5.72 -7.39
N LYS A 42 4.76 6.99 -7.31
CA LYS A 42 6.05 7.40 -6.73
C LYS A 42 6.00 7.59 -5.22
N SER A 43 4.84 7.96 -4.70
CA SER A 43 4.64 8.22 -3.28
C SER A 43 3.23 7.87 -2.85
N TRP A 44 3.13 7.19 -1.73
CA TRP A 44 1.87 6.90 -1.06
C TRP A 44 2.11 6.90 0.46
N MET A 45 1.06 7.18 1.22
CA MET A 45 1.13 7.26 2.67
C MET A 45 -0.16 6.71 3.29
N MET A 46 -0.01 6.01 4.42
CA MET A 46 -1.11 5.61 5.27
C MET A 46 -0.91 6.30 6.62
N ASP A 47 -1.84 7.17 6.99
CA ASP A 47 -1.79 7.84 8.29
C ASP A 47 -2.41 6.93 9.36
N GLY A 48 -1.82 6.90 10.56
CA GLY A 48 -2.41 6.23 11.72
C GLY A 48 -1.90 4.81 12.02
N LYS A 49 -2.72 4.00 12.70
CA LYS A 49 -2.33 2.67 13.22
C LYS A 49 -2.99 1.57 12.39
N ILE A 50 -2.36 1.22 11.28
CA ILE A 50 -2.78 0.13 10.40
C ILE A 50 -1.85 -1.08 10.54
N LEU A 51 -2.41 -2.28 10.42
CA LEU A 51 -1.67 -3.52 10.25
C LEU A 51 -1.94 -4.05 8.84
N ALA A 52 -0.89 -4.12 8.03
CA ALA A 52 -0.95 -4.60 6.66
C ALA A 52 0.12 -5.68 6.41
N ILE A 53 -0.19 -6.60 5.50
CA ILE A 53 0.80 -7.48 4.88
C ILE A 53 1.02 -6.96 3.47
N ALA A 54 2.28 -6.83 3.07
CA ALA A 54 2.65 -6.39 1.73
C ALA A 54 3.64 -7.39 1.09
N SER A 55 3.54 -7.57 -0.22
CA SER A 55 4.49 -8.34 -1.01
C SER A 55 4.76 -7.67 -2.36
N GLU A 56 5.97 -7.87 -2.88
CA GLU A 56 6.40 -7.38 -4.19
C GLU A 56 6.98 -8.55 -4.99
N PRO A 57 6.81 -8.57 -6.33
CA PRO A 57 7.48 -9.55 -7.19
C PRO A 57 8.98 -9.24 -7.27
N THR A 58 9.81 -10.28 -7.31
CA THR A 58 11.28 -10.20 -7.30
C THR A 58 11.92 -10.66 -8.62
N ASP A 59 11.16 -10.66 -9.72
CA ASP A 59 11.65 -11.08 -11.04
C ASP A 59 12.82 -10.20 -11.54
#